data_AF-A0A969FHE2-F1
#
_entry.id   AF-A0A969FHE2-F1
#
_cell.length_a   1.000
_cell.length_b   1.000
_cell.length_c   1.000
_cell.angle_alpha   90.00
_cell.angle_beta   90.00
_cell.angle_gamma   90.00
#
_symmetry.space_group_name_H-M   'P 1'
#
loop_
_entity.id
_entity.type
_entity.pdbx_description
1 polymer ?
#
loop_
_entity_poly.entity_id
_entity_poly.type
_entity_poly.pdbx_seq_one_letter_code
_entity_poly.pdbx_strand_id
1 'polypeptide(L)'
;MLQLSPSDKASPPSFSSSQKITLLEEKQRLLTEKLKERLGYLGVYYKRNSQRFLRNLSAAEAIDLIEQLQVLYQDIVLQYFDKGGEVNQAIDEFVYLAFFADISVTRVVELHMNLMDQFSKQLQLEGRSEEILLDYRLTLIDVIAHLCEMYRRSIPRKPE
;
A
#
# COMPACT_ATOMS: atom_id res chain seq x y z
N MET A 1 41.81 -21.42 -36.24
CA MET A 1 41.70 -20.44 -35.14
C MET A 1 40.29 -19.88 -35.15
N LEU A 2 39.53 -20.10 -34.07
CA LEU A 2 38.50 -19.23 -33.48
C LEU A 2 37.63 -20.10 -32.57
N GLN A 3 38.05 -20.21 -31.31
CA GLN A 3 37.24 -20.75 -30.21
C GLN A 3 36.17 -19.71 -29.85
N LEU A 4 34.92 -20.14 -29.77
CA LEU A 4 33.81 -19.35 -29.23
C LEU A 4 33.79 -19.55 -27.70
N SER A 5 34.06 -18.48 -26.95
CA SER A 5 33.90 -18.45 -25.50
C SER A 5 32.41 -18.48 -25.12
N PRO A 6 32.01 -19.17 -24.05
CA PRO A 6 30.64 -19.09 -23.55
C PRO A 6 30.41 -17.71 -22.91
N SER A 7 29.37 -17.03 -23.37
CA SER A 7 28.90 -15.74 -22.86
C SER A 7 28.52 -15.86 -21.38
N ASP A 8 29.11 -14.99 -20.57
CA ASP A 8 28.81 -14.82 -19.15
C ASP A 8 27.32 -14.55 -18.93
N LYS A 9 26.59 -15.54 -18.42
CA LYS A 9 25.33 -15.29 -17.70
C LYS A 9 25.70 -14.61 -16.39
N ALA A 10 25.77 -13.29 -16.40
CA ALA A 10 25.85 -12.50 -15.17
C ALA A 10 24.56 -12.72 -14.37
N SER A 11 24.64 -13.59 -13.37
CA SER A 11 23.62 -13.65 -12.30
C SER A 11 23.52 -12.27 -11.65
N PRO A 12 22.30 -11.78 -11.34
CA PRO A 12 22.17 -10.53 -10.61
C PRO A 12 22.91 -10.63 -9.26
N PRO A 13 23.50 -9.53 -8.77
CA PRO A 13 24.30 -9.57 -7.55
C PRO A 13 23.45 -10.05 -6.38
N SER A 14 23.85 -11.14 -5.75
CA SER A 14 23.23 -11.64 -4.52
C SER A 14 23.63 -10.72 -3.35
N PHE A 15 22.71 -9.88 -2.89
CA PHE A 15 22.93 -9.03 -1.71
C PHE A 15 23.07 -9.89 -0.46
N SER A 16 24.02 -9.54 0.42
CA SER A 16 24.17 -10.20 1.71
C SER A 16 23.01 -9.86 2.65
N SER A 17 22.74 -10.72 3.63
CA SER A 17 21.70 -10.49 4.64
C SER A 17 21.87 -9.14 5.37
N SER A 18 23.12 -8.75 5.67
CA SER A 18 23.43 -7.46 6.29
C SER A 18 23.07 -6.28 5.40
N GLN A 19 23.31 -6.37 4.09
CA GLN A 19 22.97 -5.30 3.13
C GLN A 19 21.45 -5.14 2.96
N LYS A 20 20.71 -6.25 2.97
CA LYS A 20 19.23 -6.23 2.93
C LYS A 20 18.64 -5.56 4.17
N ILE A 21 19.20 -5.82 5.36
CA ILE A 21 18.77 -5.17 6.61
C ILE A 21 18.97 -3.65 6.54
N THR A 22 20.16 -3.19 6.14
CA THR A 22 20.44 -1.75 6.02
C THR A 22 19.49 -1.05 5.04
N LEU A 23 19.18 -1.70 3.90
CA LEU A 23 18.24 -1.15 2.93
C LEU A 23 16.82 -1.05 3.49
N LEU A 24 16.37 -2.06 4.24
CA LEU A 24 15.05 -2.06 4.87
C LEU A 24 14.94 -0.96 5.94
N GLU A 25 15.98 -0.80 6.77
CA GLU A 25 16.06 0.28 7.77
C GLU A 25 15.98 1.66 7.11
N GLU A 26 16.65 1.85 5.98
CA GLU A 26 16.56 3.08 5.21
C GLU A 26 15.15 3.32 4.67
N LYS A 27 14.50 2.31 4.09
CA LYS A 27 13.11 2.40 3.62
C LYS A 27 12.15 2.76 4.76
N GLN A 28 12.34 2.18 5.95
CA GLN A 28 11.54 2.47 7.14
C GLN A 28 11.75 3.91 7.63
N ARG A 29 12.98 4.42 7.61
CA ARG A 29 13.28 5.82 7.92
C ARG A 29 12.60 6.76 6.95
N LEU A 30 12.69 6.49 5.63
CA LEU A 30 12.04 7.30 4.60
C LEU A 30 10.52 7.34 4.77
N LEU A 31 9.90 6.20 5.06
CA LEU A 31 8.47 6.15 5.38
C LEU A 31 8.13 7.00 6.61
N THR A 32 8.96 6.93 7.66
CA THR A 32 8.74 7.71 8.89
C THR A 32 8.76 9.21 8.61
N GLU A 33 9.74 9.70 7.84
CA GLU A 33 9.80 11.11 7.46
C GLU A 33 8.61 11.53 6.57
N LYS A 34 8.25 10.68 5.60
CA LYS A 34 7.05 10.87 4.77
C LYS A 34 5.77 11.00 5.62
N LEU A 35 5.59 10.14 6.61
CA LEU A 35 4.42 10.19 7.50
C LEU A 35 4.41 11.46 8.36
N LYS A 36 5.57 11.90 8.88
CA LYS A 36 5.66 13.15 9.64
C LYS A 36 5.25 14.36 8.78
N GLU A 37 5.67 14.39 7.52
CA GLU A 37 5.33 15.45 6.58
C GLU A 37 3.82 15.46 6.24
N ARG A 38 3.26 14.30 5.88
CA ARG A 38 1.89 14.20 5.33
C ARG A 38 0.80 14.18 6.40
N LEU A 39 1.06 13.61 7.57
CA LEU A 39 0.06 13.52 8.64
C LEU A 39 0.06 14.79 9.54
N GLY A 40 0.95 15.76 9.29
CA GLY A 40 1.22 16.90 10.17
C GLY A 40 0.30 18.14 10.05
N TYR A 41 -0.53 18.28 9.01
CA TYR A 41 -1.29 19.52 8.78
C TYR A 41 -2.75 19.52 9.30
N LEU A 42 -3.19 20.70 9.78
CA LEU A 42 -4.39 20.98 10.58
C LEU A 42 -5.73 20.56 9.93
N GLY A 43 -6.42 19.62 10.59
CA GLY A 43 -7.82 19.74 11.03
C GLY A 43 -8.92 20.13 10.03
N VAL A 44 -9.18 19.30 9.01
CA VAL A 44 -10.50 19.31 8.32
C VAL A 44 -11.42 18.29 9.00
N TYR A 45 -12.52 18.75 9.58
CA TYR A 45 -13.54 17.88 10.14
C TYR A 45 -14.41 17.31 9.02
N TYR A 46 -14.40 15.98 8.85
CA TYR A 46 -15.23 15.31 7.86
C TYR A 46 -16.55 14.82 8.49
N LYS A 47 -17.66 15.44 8.12
CA LYS A 47 -19.00 14.90 8.40
C LYS A 47 -19.30 13.78 7.41
N ARG A 48 -19.26 12.52 7.87
CA ARG A 48 -19.57 11.34 7.06
C ARG A 48 -21.09 11.14 6.93
N ASN A 49 -21.53 10.60 5.79
CA ASN A 49 -22.91 10.21 5.57
C ASN A 49 -23.06 8.70 5.79
N SER A 50 -23.83 8.30 6.80
CA SER A 50 -24.01 6.88 7.15
C SER A 50 -24.67 6.06 6.04
N GLN A 51 -25.45 6.67 5.16
CA GLN A 51 -26.07 5.98 4.03
C GLN A 51 -25.04 5.47 3.01
N ARG A 52 -23.83 6.05 2.99
CA ARG A 52 -22.74 5.63 2.09
C ARG A 52 -21.81 4.61 2.71
N PHE A 53 -22.07 4.16 3.93
CA PHE A 53 -21.26 3.14 4.57
C PHE A 53 -21.48 1.79 3.89
N LEU A 54 -20.41 1.00 3.74
CA LEU A 54 -20.44 -0.29 3.05
C LEU A 54 -21.61 -1.18 3.51
N ARG A 55 -21.89 -1.20 4.82
CA ARG A 55 -22.98 -1.99 5.44
C ARG A 55 -24.40 -1.56 5.05
N ASN A 56 -24.56 -0.35 4.54
CA ASN A 56 -25.85 0.26 4.17
C ASN A 56 -26.03 0.37 2.65
N LEU A 57 -25.00 0.07 1.87
CA LEU A 57 -25.08 0.04 0.41
C LEU A 57 -25.88 -1.17 -0.07
N SER A 58 -26.47 -1.07 -1.27
CA SER A 58 -27.00 -2.25 -1.95
C SER A 58 -25.87 -3.22 -2.31
N ALA A 59 -26.23 -4.49 -2.58
CA ALA A 59 -25.24 -5.50 -2.94
C ALA A 59 -24.40 -5.12 -4.17
N ALA A 60 -25.03 -4.51 -5.19
CA ALA A 60 -24.33 -4.04 -6.39
C ALA A 60 -23.34 -2.91 -6.07
N GLU A 61 -23.79 -1.87 -5.37
CA GLU A 61 -22.92 -0.75 -4.98
C GLU A 61 -21.77 -1.19 -4.06
N ALA A 62 -22.03 -2.16 -3.17
CA ALA A 62 -21.01 -2.73 -2.31
C ALA A 62 -19.95 -3.49 -3.11
N ILE A 63 -20.35 -4.25 -4.14
CA ILE A 63 -19.41 -4.93 -5.05
C ILE A 63 -18.58 -3.89 -5.79
N ASP A 64 -19.20 -2.90 -6.42
CA ASP A 64 -18.52 -1.85 -7.19
C ASP A 64 -17.49 -1.10 -6.33
N LEU A 65 -17.86 -0.75 -5.10
CA LEU A 65 -16.95 -0.09 -4.15
C LEU A 65 -15.75 -0.98 -3.80
N ILE A 66 -15.97 -2.26 -3.54
CA ILE A 66 -14.90 -3.19 -3.19
C ILE A 66 -13.96 -3.41 -4.38
N GLU A 67 -14.49 -3.51 -5.60
CA GLU A 67 -13.68 -3.61 -6.82
C GLU A 67 -12.85 -2.33 -7.04
N GLN A 68 -13.44 -1.15 -6.86
CA GLN A 68 -12.71 0.12 -6.93
C GLN A 68 -11.56 0.17 -5.91
N LEU A 69 -11.82 -0.24 -4.66
CA LEU A 69 -10.78 -0.29 -3.63
C LEU A 69 -9.68 -1.31 -3.98
N GLN A 70 -10.02 -2.44 -4.60
CA GLN A 70 -9.03 -3.42 -5.05
C GLN A 70 -8.11 -2.85 -6.14
N VAL A 71 -8.69 -2.20 -7.16
CA VAL A 71 -7.93 -1.58 -8.26
C VAL A 71 -7.00 -0.50 -7.72
N LEU A 72 -7.52 0.43 -6.91
CA LEU A 72 -6.71 1.49 -6.31
C LEU A 72 -5.59 0.92 -5.42
N TYR A 73 -5.89 -0.11 -4.61
CA TYR A 73 -4.88 -0.72 -3.77
C TYR A 73 -3.77 -1.42 -4.59
N GLN A 74 -4.15 -2.08 -5.67
CA GLN A 74 -3.20 -2.69 -6.61
C GLN A 74 -2.29 -1.63 -7.24
N ASP A 75 -2.85 -0.51 -7.68
CA ASP A 75 -2.09 0.60 -8.26
C ASP A 75 -1.10 1.20 -7.26
N ILE A 76 -1.53 1.40 -6.00
CA ILE A 76 -0.64 1.84 -4.92
C ILE A 76 0.55 0.89 -4.77
N VAL A 77 0.29 -0.42 -4.69
CA VAL A 77 1.33 -1.43 -4.48
C VAL A 77 2.32 -1.45 -5.64
N LEU A 78 1.83 -1.45 -6.88
CA LEU A 78 2.69 -1.50 -8.07
C LEU A 78 3.58 -0.25 -8.21
N GLN A 79 3.09 0.92 -7.82
CA GLN A 79 3.82 2.19 -7.95
C GLN A 79 4.63 2.56 -6.70
N TYR A 80 4.51 1.81 -5.59
CA TYR A 80 5.00 2.26 -4.28
C TYR A 80 6.50 2.51 -4.20
N PHE A 81 7.28 1.71 -4.91
CA PHE A 81 8.74 1.83 -4.92
C PHE A 81 9.29 2.55 -6.17
N ASP A 82 8.42 3.07 -7.04
CA ASP A 82 8.83 3.83 -8.21
C ASP A 82 9.23 5.27 -7.85
N LYS A 83 10.38 5.72 -8.36
CA LYS A 83 11.03 6.99 -8.00
C LYS A 83 10.32 8.26 -8.51
N GLY A 84 9.15 8.14 -9.11
CA GLY A 84 8.39 9.26 -9.68
C GLY A 84 6.88 9.02 -9.77
N GLY A 85 6.34 8.04 -9.04
CA GLY A 85 4.92 7.71 -9.09
C GLY A 85 4.06 8.69 -8.29
N GLU A 86 2.80 8.87 -8.71
CA GLU A 86 1.77 9.62 -7.98
C GLU A 86 1.18 8.79 -6.81
N VAL A 87 1.98 7.90 -6.21
CA VAL A 87 1.52 6.96 -5.18
C VAL A 87 0.89 7.66 -3.97
N ASN A 88 1.36 8.87 -3.64
CA ASN A 88 0.78 9.64 -2.56
C ASN A 88 -0.69 10.01 -2.85
N GLN A 89 -0.98 10.40 -4.08
CA GLN A 89 -2.33 10.72 -4.53
C GLN A 89 -3.21 9.46 -4.59
N ALA A 90 -2.66 8.34 -5.08
CA ALA A 90 -3.37 7.06 -5.07
C ALA A 90 -3.72 6.61 -3.63
N ILE A 91 -2.78 6.78 -2.67
CA ILE A 91 -3.03 6.53 -1.24
C ILE A 91 -4.14 7.46 -0.72
N ASP A 92 -4.10 8.74 -1.05
CA ASP A 92 -5.12 9.71 -0.59
C ASP A 92 -6.51 9.37 -1.14
N GLU A 93 -6.60 8.97 -2.41
CA GLU A 93 -7.85 8.54 -3.05
C GLU A 93 -8.41 7.26 -2.42
N PHE A 94 -7.56 6.24 -2.25
CA PHE A 94 -7.95 5.00 -1.57
C PHE A 94 -8.44 5.28 -0.15
N VAL A 95 -7.69 6.06 0.61
CA VAL A 95 -8.01 6.39 2.01
C VAL A 95 -9.29 7.22 2.10
N TYR A 96 -9.51 8.15 1.17
CA TYR A 96 -10.74 8.93 1.08
C TYR A 96 -11.95 8.00 0.91
N LEU A 97 -11.94 7.13 -0.09
CA LEU A 97 -13.04 6.20 -0.35
C LEU A 97 -13.26 5.25 0.83
N ALA A 98 -12.18 4.65 1.36
CA ALA A 98 -12.24 3.75 2.50
C ALA A 98 -12.84 4.43 3.75
N PHE A 99 -12.42 5.66 4.05
CA PHE A 99 -12.90 6.41 5.21
C PHE A 99 -14.39 6.78 5.10
N PHE A 100 -14.83 7.26 3.93
CA PHE A 100 -16.23 7.64 3.72
C PHE A 100 -17.18 6.46 3.65
N ALA A 101 -16.70 5.30 3.19
CA ALA A 101 -17.45 4.05 3.23
C ALA A 101 -17.37 3.30 4.58
N ASP A 102 -16.66 3.86 5.57
CA ASP A 102 -16.47 3.26 6.90
C ASP A 102 -15.83 1.86 6.84
N ILE A 103 -14.81 1.72 6.00
CA ILE A 103 -14.02 0.49 5.84
C ILE A 103 -13.08 0.33 7.03
N SER A 104 -13.12 -0.85 7.66
CA SER A 104 -12.25 -1.18 8.79
C SER A 104 -10.81 -1.44 8.35
N VAL A 105 -9.85 -1.23 9.26
CA VAL A 105 -8.44 -1.60 9.04
C VAL A 105 -8.31 -3.09 8.70
N THR A 106 -9.10 -3.96 9.34
CA THR A 106 -9.13 -5.40 9.04
C THR A 106 -9.44 -5.66 7.57
N ARG A 107 -10.39 -4.93 6.98
CA ARG A 107 -10.75 -5.08 5.58
C ARG A 107 -9.64 -4.61 4.64
N VAL A 108 -8.88 -3.57 5.01
CA VAL A 108 -7.68 -3.14 4.26
C VAL A 108 -6.60 -4.22 4.31
N VAL A 109 -6.40 -4.87 5.46
CA VAL A 109 -5.47 -6.00 5.58
C VAL A 109 -5.92 -7.18 4.72
N GLU A 110 -7.21 -7.50 4.67
CA GLU A 110 -7.75 -8.54 3.78
C GLU A 110 -7.49 -8.23 2.31
N LEU A 111 -7.70 -6.99 1.86
CA LEU A 111 -7.38 -6.56 0.49
C LEU A 111 -5.89 -6.77 0.19
N HIS A 112 -5.01 -6.37 1.11
CA HIS A 112 -3.57 -6.57 0.96
C HIS A 112 -3.20 -8.06 0.87
N MET A 113 -3.69 -8.89 1.77
CA MET A 113 -3.39 -10.33 1.80
C MET A 113 -3.85 -11.01 0.51
N ASN A 114 -5.07 -10.72 0.05
CA ASN A 114 -5.60 -11.29 -1.19
C ASN A 114 -4.74 -10.88 -2.41
N LEU A 115 -4.24 -9.65 -2.45
CA LEU A 115 -3.35 -9.20 -3.53
C LEU A 115 -1.96 -9.86 -3.44
N MET A 116 -1.39 -10.00 -2.23
CA MET A 116 -0.12 -10.69 -2.03
C MET A 116 -0.20 -12.16 -2.47
N ASP A 117 -1.33 -12.84 -2.18
CA ASP A 117 -1.57 -14.21 -2.64
C ASP A 117 -1.63 -14.31 -4.17
N GLN A 118 -2.21 -13.31 -4.85
CA GLN A 118 -2.24 -13.26 -6.31
C GLN A 118 -0.83 -13.05 -6.90
N PHE A 119 -0.06 -12.11 -6.34
CA PHE A 119 1.31 -11.87 -6.77
C PHE A 119 2.23 -13.06 -6.48
N SER A 120 2.07 -13.73 -5.34
CA SER A 120 2.79 -14.96 -4.99
C SER A 120 2.58 -16.04 -6.07
N LYS A 121 1.32 -16.33 -6.42
CA LYS A 121 0.99 -17.29 -7.50
C LYS A 121 1.63 -16.89 -8.83
N GLN A 122 1.57 -15.61 -9.19
CA GLN A 122 2.17 -15.13 -10.44
C GLN A 122 3.69 -15.27 -10.44
N LEU A 123 4.38 -14.87 -9.36
CA LEU A 123 5.83 -14.99 -9.23
C LEU A 123 6.29 -16.45 -9.29
N GLN A 124 5.56 -17.37 -8.67
CA GLN A 124 5.83 -18.81 -8.74
C GLN A 124 5.75 -19.33 -10.18
N LEU A 125 4.73 -18.92 -10.95
CA LEU A 125 4.60 -19.27 -12.37
C LEU A 125 5.73 -18.70 -13.22
N GLU A 126 6.23 -17.51 -12.87
CA GLU A 126 7.38 -16.87 -13.53
C GLU A 126 8.74 -17.40 -13.04
N GLY A 127 8.77 -18.28 -12.03
CA GLY A 127 10.01 -18.79 -11.42
C GLY A 127 10.80 -17.72 -10.66
N ARG A 128 10.13 -16.69 -10.15
CA ARG A 128 10.73 -15.55 -9.42
C ARG A 128 10.59 -15.74 -7.90
N SER A 129 11.49 -15.09 -7.15
CA SER A 129 11.43 -15.09 -5.69
C SER A 129 10.27 -14.24 -5.17
N GLU A 130 9.59 -14.75 -4.15
CA GLU A 130 8.50 -14.05 -3.43
C GLU A 130 9.02 -13.11 -2.33
N GLU A 131 10.34 -13.05 -2.11
CA GLU A 131 10.96 -12.21 -1.06
C GLU A 131 10.56 -10.73 -1.19
N ILE A 132 10.35 -10.25 -2.42
CA ILE A 132 9.92 -8.88 -2.71
C ILE A 132 8.55 -8.54 -2.09
N LEU A 133 7.68 -9.53 -1.87
CA LEU A 133 6.35 -9.30 -1.30
C LEU A 133 6.42 -8.80 0.15
N LEU A 134 7.51 -9.11 0.86
CA LEU A 134 7.73 -8.63 2.22
C LEU A 134 7.89 -7.11 2.28
N ASP A 135 8.43 -6.49 1.23
CA ASP A 135 8.64 -5.04 1.17
C ASP A 135 7.29 -4.29 1.11
N TYR A 136 6.25 -4.89 0.52
CA TYR A 136 4.91 -4.30 0.45
C TYR A 136 4.22 -4.20 1.82
N ARG A 137 4.79 -4.77 2.89
CA ARG A 137 4.36 -4.46 4.27
C ARG A 137 4.50 -2.98 4.59
N LEU A 138 5.52 -2.30 4.04
CA LEU A 138 5.65 -0.85 4.18
C LEU A 138 4.50 -0.11 3.53
N THR A 139 4.05 -0.58 2.35
CA THR A 139 2.86 -0.05 1.67
C THR A 139 1.60 -0.19 2.52
N LEU A 140 1.39 -1.36 3.14
CA LEU A 140 0.27 -1.59 4.04
C LEU A 140 0.32 -0.65 5.26
N ILE A 141 1.49 -0.49 5.89
CA ILE A 141 1.69 0.42 7.02
C ILE A 141 1.35 1.85 6.63
N ASP A 142 1.81 2.31 5.46
CA ASP A 142 1.57 3.67 4.98
C ASP A 142 0.07 3.95 4.76
N VAL A 143 -0.62 3.05 4.06
CA VAL A 143 -2.07 3.16 3.83
C VAL A 143 -2.86 3.15 5.15
N ILE A 144 -2.55 2.23 6.07
CA ILE A 144 -3.22 2.16 7.38
C ILE A 144 -2.95 3.43 8.18
N ALA A 145 -1.73 3.96 8.16
CA ALA A 145 -1.38 5.19 8.88
C ALA A 145 -2.23 6.37 8.40
N HIS A 146 -2.39 6.53 7.08
CA HIS A 146 -3.24 7.58 6.50
C HIS A 146 -4.73 7.38 6.85
N LEU A 147 -5.24 6.14 6.80
CA LEU A 147 -6.62 5.85 7.20
C LEU A 147 -6.86 6.12 8.69
N CYS A 148 -5.94 5.69 9.55
CA CYS A 148 -5.99 5.96 11.00
C CYS A 148 -5.96 7.45 11.29
N GLU A 149 -5.16 8.24 10.56
CA GLU A 149 -5.12 9.68 10.71
C GLU A 149 -6.46 10.33 10.33
N MET A 150 -7.12 9.87 9.26
CA MET A 150 -8.47 10.30 8.90
C MET A 150 -9.48 10.01 10.02
N TYR A 151 -9.45 8.81 10.58
CA TYR A 151 -10.30 8.45 11.74
C TYR A 151 -10.01 9.32 12.95
N ARG A 152 -8.73 9.54 13.29
CA ARG A 152 -8.30 10.38 14.42
C ARG A 152 -8.78 11.83 14.27
N ARG A 153 -8.76 12.37 13.04
CA ARG A 153 -9.25 13.72 12.72
C ARG A 153 -10.77 13.85 12.71
N SER A 154 -11.48 12.75 12.51
CA SER A 154 -12.96 12.74 12.47
C SER A 154 -13.62 12.88 13.84
N ILE A 155 -12.85 12.71 14.93
CA ILE A 155 -13.34 12.88 16.30
C ILE A 155 -13.27 14.36 16.66
N PRO A 156 -14.40 15.03 17.00
CA PRO A 156 -14.37 16.41 17.44
C PRO A 156 -13.47 16.56 18.66
N ARG A 157 -12.44 17.42 18.56
CA ARG A 157 -11.69 17.83 19.75
C ARG A 157 -12.53 18.87 20.49
N LYS A 158 -12.78 18.66 21.78
CA LYS A 158 -13.33 19.73 22.62
C LYS A 158 -12.36 20.92 22.54
N PRO A 159 -12.84 22.16 22.36
CA PRO A 159 -11.99 23.31 22.64
C PRO A 159 -11.60 23.25 24.12
N GLU A 160 -10.30 23.36 24.40
CA GLU A 160 -9.77 23.59 25.77
C GLU A 160 -10.16 24.98 26.28
#